data_AF-A0A855S840-F1
#
_entry.id   AF-A0A855S840-F1
#
_cell.length_a   1.000
_cell.length_b   1.000
_cell.length_c   1.000
_cell.angle_alpha   90.00
_cell.angle_beta   90.00
_cell.angle_gamma   90.00
#
_symmetry.space_group_name_H-M   'P 1'
#
loop_
_entity.id
_entity.type
_entity.pdbx_description
1 polymer ?
#
loop_
_entity_poly.entity_id
_entity_poly.type
_entity_poly.pdbx_seq_one_letter_code
_entity_poly.pdbx_strand_id
1 'polypeptide(L)'
;MDNIVKFFFQRSETDSEIRIELKTAPFYLLLAMIAGWLAISFILKSNEAGSIFLPVLIGFIMLRFFALIKAQKEVLAAMKDRRLTTQGSKFSFNNPFIYIIKKKVDDTKLEK
;
A
#
# COMPACT_ATOMS: atom_id res chain seq x y z
N MET A 1 9.16 -13.00 4.57
CA MET A 1 8.24 -12.23 3.70
C MET A 1 7.34 -11.27 4.47
N ASP A 2 6.84 -11.63 5.67
CA ASP A 2 5.90 -10.78 6.42
C ASP A 2 6.38 -9.36 6.73
N ASN A 3 7.66 -9.18 7.07
CA ASN A 3 8.22 -7.85 7.35
C ASN A 3 8.24 -6.94 6.11
N ILE A 4 8.43 -7.52 4.92
CA ILE A 4 8.40 -6.78 3.66
C ILE A 4 6.96 -6.33 3.38
N VAL A 5 5.98 -7.19 3.60
CA VAL A 5 4.55 -6.88 3.39
C VAL A 5 4.08 -5.80 4.37
N LYS A 6 4.48 -5.90 5.65
CA LYS A 6 4.17 -4.91 6.71
C LYS A 6 4.72 -3.52 6.42
N PHE A 7 5.80 -3.42 5.64
CA PHE A 7 6.33 -2.14 5.20
C PHE A 7 5.35 -1.40 4.27
N PHE A 8 4.57 -2.12 3.45
CA PHE A 8 3.62 -1.53 2.50
C PHE A 8 2.24 -1.30 3.08
N PHE A 9 1.75 -2.26 3.88
CA PHE A 9 0.46 -2.13 4.53
C PHE A 9 0.40 -2.98 5.80
N GLN A 10 -0.49 -2.61 6.71
CA GLN A 10 -0.79 -3.38 7.91
C GLN A 10 -2.25 -3.79 7.89
N ARG A 11 -2.49 -5.10 8.04
CA ARG A 11 -3.84 -5.66 8.19
C ARG A 11 -4.05 -6.03 9.65
N SER A 12 -5.16 -5.56 10.21
CA SER A 12 -5.64 -5.94 11.54
C SER A 12 -7.09 -6.39 11.42
N GLU A 13 -7.46 -7.37 12.22
CA GLU A 13 -8.77 -8.00 12.17
C GLU A 13 -9.36 -8.04 13.57
N THR A 14 -10.58 -7.55 13.71
CA THR A 14 -11.39 -7.63 14.93
C THR A 14 -12.63 -8.49 14.65
N ASP A 15 -13.45 -8.75 15.67
CA ASP A 15 -14.68 -9.53 15.52
C ASP A 15 -15.70 -8.89 14.56
N SER A 16 -15.66 -7.56 14.39
CA SER A 16 -16.64 -6.80 13.60
C SER A 16 -16.09 -6.22 12.30
N GLU A 17 -14.78 -5.96 12.21
CA GLU A 17 -14.17 -5.27 11.07
C GLU A 17 -12.77 -5.78 10.70
N ILE A 18 -12.42 -5.59 9.43
CA ILE A 18 -11.07 -5.76 8.92
C ILE A 18 -10.54 -4.36 8.59
N ARG A 19 -9.41 -4.01 9.18
CA ARG A 19 -8.75 -2.72 9.00
C ARG A 19 -7.45 -2.91 8.23
N ILE A 20 -7.34 -2.25 7.08
CA ILE A 20 -6.17 -2.27 6.21
C ILE A 20 -5.59 -0.86 6.15
N GLU A 21 -4.45 -0.65 6.80
CA GLU A 21 -3.71 0.61 6.79
C GLU A 21 -2.64 0.58 5.69
N LEU A 22 -2.68 1.55 4.78
CA LEU A 22 -1.61 1.75 3.80
C LEU A 22 -0.52 2.62 4.42
N LYS A 23 0.72 2.13 4.41
CA LYS A 23 1.85 2.88 4.96
C LYS A 23 2.29 3.96 3.96
N THR A 24 2.58 5.14 4.49
CA THR A 24 3.00 6.31 3.72
C THR A 24 4.50 6.29 3.39
N ALA A 25 5.32 5.67 4.25
CA ALA A 25 6.78 5.55 4.09
C ALA A 25 7.23 4.99 2.72
N PRO A 26 6.67 3.89 2.18
CA PRO A 26 7.03 3.38 0.86
C PRO A 26 6.81 4.38 -0.28
N PHE A 27 5.81 5.25 -0.16
CA PHE A 27 5.55 6.27 -1.18
C PHE A 27 6.62 7.36 -1.13
N TYR A 28 6.98 7.84 0.06
CA TYR A 28 8.08 8.80 0.20
C TYR A 28 9.44 8.22 -0.17
N LEU A 29 9.67 6.93 0.07
CA LEU A 29 10.87 6.24 -0.41
C LEU A 29 10.93 6.25 -1.95
N LEU A 30 9.81 5.99 -2.63
CA LEU A 30 9.74 6.09 -4.09
C LEU A 30 10.08 7.51 -4.58
N LEU A 31 9.54 8.54 -3.92
CA LEU A 31 9.85 9.93 -4.25
C LEU A 31 11.32 10.27 -4.02
N ALA A 32 11.90 9.80 -2.90
CA ALA A 32 13.31 9.99 -2.58
C ALA A 32 14.23 9.30 -3.60
N MET A 33 13.86 8.09 -4.05
CA MET A 33 14.54 7.39 -5.13
C MET A 33 14.54 8.23 -6.41
N ILE A 34 13.37 8.73 -6.84
CA ILE A 34 13.26 9.56 -8.06
C ILE A 34 14.06 10.87 -7.92
N ALA A 35 13.98 11.55 -6.77
CA ALA A 35 14.72 12.78 -6.53
C ALA A 35 16.23 12.54 -6.49
N GLY A 36 16.68 11.46 -5.83
CA GLY A 36 18.08 11.06 -5.79
C GLY A 36 18.62 10.72 -7.18
N TRP A 37 17.82 10.05 -8.00
CA TRP A 37 18.13 9.80 -9.40
C TRP A 37 18.35 11.08 -10.18
N LEU A 38 17.38 12.00 -10.13
CA LEU A 38 17.47 13.28 -10.82
C LEU A 38 18.69 14.10 -10.38
N ALA A 39 18.99 14.12 -9.07
CA ALA A 39 20.16 14.80 -8.53
C ALA A 39 21.47 14.21 -9.07
N ILE A 40 21.59 12.88 -9.09
CA ILE A 40 22.77 12.18 -9.61
C ILE A 40 22.93 12.42 -11.12
N SER A 41 21.84 12.31 -11.89
CA SER A 41 21.86 12.60 -13.34
C SER A 41 22.31 14.04 -13.62
N PHE A 42 21.87 14.99 -12.80
CA PHE A 42 22.26 16.39 -12.92
C PHE A 42 23.75 16.61 -12.63
N ILE A 43 24.28 16.02 -11.55
CA ILE A 43 25.68 16.17 -11.13
C ILE A 43 26.64 15.49 -12.11
N LEU A 44 26.36 14.23 -12.46
CA LEU A 44 27.26 13.42 -13.27
C LEU A 44 27.17 13.75 -14.77
N LYS A 45 26.12 14.47 -15.20
CA LYS A 45 25.80 14.74 -16.63
C LYS A 45 25.88 13.49 -17.53
N SER A 46 25.79 12.30 -16.94
CA SER A 46 25.92 11.02 -17.61
C SER A 46 24.62 10.25 -17.43
N ASN A 47 24.16 9.66 -18.53
CA ASN A 47 22.97 8.81 -18.55
C ASN A 47 23.29 7.36 -18.15
N GLU A 48 24.56 7.01 -17.95
CA GLU A 48 25.01 5.65 -17.64
C GLU A 48 24.49 5.18 -16.29
N ALA A 49 24.36 6.09 -15.32
CA ALA A 49 23.78 5.76 -14.01
C ALA A 49 22.32 5.24 -14.14
N GLY A 50 21.65 5.54 -15.26
CA GLY A 50 20.24 5.20 -15.50
C GLY A 50 20.05 3.73 -15.80
N SER A 51 21.07 3.11 -16.38
CA SER A 51 21.11 1.67 -16.66
C SER A 51 21.04 0.82 -15.39
N ILE A 52 21.56 1.33 -14.27
CA ILE A 52 21.52 0.66 -12.96
C ILE A 52 20.28 1.08 -12.17
N PHE A 53 19.94 2.37 -12.22
CA PHE A 53 18.86 2.91 -11.41
C PHE A 53 17.46 2.46 -11.85
N LEU A 54 17.19 2.44 -13.16
CA LEU A 54 15.89 2.06 -13.70
C LEU A 54 15.47 0.63 -13.29
N PRO A 55 16.33 -0.40 -13.42
CA PRO A 55 16.00 -1.74 -12.92
C PRO A 55 15.66 -1.78 -11.44
N VAL A 56 16.39 -1.03 -10.59
CA VAL A 56 16.12 -0.94 -9.15
C VAL A 56 14.76 -0.30 -8.88
N LEU A 57 14.45 0.81 -9.57
CA LEU A 57 13.17 1.49 -9.45
C LEU A 57 12.01 0.58 -9.88
N ILE A 58 12.15 -0.10 -11.03
CA ILE A 58 11.15 -1.06 -11.54
C ILE A 58 10.97 -2.21 -10.55
N GLY A 59 12.06 -2.77 -10.03
CA GLY A 59 12.02 -3.83 -9.02
C GLY A 59 11.27 -3.41 -7.77
N PHE A 60 11.51 -2.18 -7.27
CA PHE A 60 10.79 -1.63 -6.13
C PHE A 60 9.30 -1.41 -6.42
N ILE A 61 8.95 -0.87 -7.59
CA ILE A 61 7.56 -0.69 -8.01
C ILE A 61 6.83 -2.04 -8.11
N MET A 62 7.46 -3.05 -8.72
CA MET A 62 6.91 -4.39 -8.82
C MET A 62 6.69 -5.00 -7.44
N LEU A 63 7.70 -4.94 -6.57
CA LEU A 63 7.60 -5.46 -5.20
C LEU A 63 6.47 -4.77 -4.41
N ARG A 64 6.36 -3.43 -4.54
CA ARG A 64 5.24 -2.66 -3.97
C ARG A 64 3.90 -3.10 -4.53
N PHE A 65 3.79 -3.28 -5.84
CA PHE A 65 2.57 -3.71 -6.50
C PHE A 65 2.13 -5.09 -5.99
N PHE A 66 3.02 -6.09 -6.04
CA PHE A 66 2.74 -7.44 -5.56
C PHE A 66 2.37 -7.49 -4.07
N ALA A 67 3.05 -6.71 -3.23
CA ALA A 67 2.70 -6.62 -1.82
C ALA A 67 1.25 -6.13 -1.64
N LEU A 68 0.82 -5.12 -2.41
CA LEU A 68 -0.50 -4.51 -2.25
C LEU A 68 -1.64 -5.27 -2.95
N ILE A 69 -1.37 -6.16 -3.91
CA ILE A 69 -2.42 -6.88 -4.67
C ILE A 69 -3.43 -7.55 -3.75
N LYS A 70 -2.97 -8.26 -2.70
CA LYS A 70 -3.88 -9.01 -1.81
C LYS A 70 -4.83 -8.08 -1.07
N ALA A 71 -4.29 -7.02 -0.48
CA ALA A 71 -5.06 -5.99 0.20
C ALA A 71 -6.05 -5.31 -0.76
N GLN A 72 -5.63 -5.00 -1.99
CA GLN A 72 -6.50 -4.37 -2.98
C GLN A 72 -7.64 -5.27 -3.45
N LYS A 73 -7.41 -6.58 -3.60
CA LYS A 73 -8.48 -7.53 -3.90
C LYS A 73 -9.53 -7.58 -2.79
N GLU A 74 -9.10 -7.60 -1.52
CA GLU A 74 -10.00 -7.55 -0.36
C GLU A 74 -10.82 -6.24 -0.33
N VAL A 75 -10.16 -5.10 -0.55
CA VAL A 75 -10.81 -3.78 -0.63
C VAL A 75 -11.82 -3.72 -1.78
N LEU A 76 -11.47 -4.24 -2.96
CA LEU A 76 -12.36 -4.23 -4.13
C LEU A 76 -13.60 -5.11 -3.91
N ALA A 77 -13.42 -6.29 -3.30
CA ALA A 77 -14.54 -7.15 -2.92
C ALA A 77 -15.47 -6.45 -1.90
N ALA A 78 -14.90 -5.83 -0.87
CA ALA A 78 -15.69 -5.07 0.12
C ALA A 78 -16.39 -3.83 -0.47
N MET A 79 -15.76 -3.18 -1.45
CA MET A 79 -16.34 -2.06 -2.19
C MET A 79 -17.55 -2.51 -3.02
N LYS A 80 -17.44 -3.65 -3.71
CA LYS A 80 -18.56 -4.26 -4.45
C LYS A 80 -19.75 -4.53 -3.54
N ASP A 81 -19.49 -4.96 -2.31
CA ASP A 81 -20.52 -5.23 -1.30
C ASP A 81 -20.96 -3.98 -0.52
N ARG A 82 -20.46 -2.78 -0.83
CA ARG A 82 -20.74 -1.50 -0.12
C ARG A 82 -20.40 -1.53 1.38
N ARG A 83 -19.46 -2.39 1.80
CA ARG A 83 -19.02 -2.55 3.21
C ARG A 83 -17.72 -1.81 3.52
N LEU A 84 -17.25 -0.97 2.59
CA LEU A 84 -15.99 -0.27 2.68
C LEU A 84 -16.18 1.17 3.17
N THR A 85 -15.37 1.57 4.14
CA THR A 85 -15.21 2.97 4.56
C THR A 85 -13.73 3.33 4.50
N THR A 86 -13.42 4.54 4.07
CA THR A 86 -12.04 5.07 4.01
C THR A 86 -11.86 6.16 5.05
N GLN A 87 -10.72 6.16 5.74
CA GLN A 87 -10.35 7.19 6.71
C GLN A 87 -8.91 7.65 6.48
N GLY A 88 -8.62 8.89 6.86
CA GLY A 88 -7.26 9.43 6.85
C GLY A 88 -6.78 9.92 5.49
N SER A 89 -5.46 10.07 5.36
CA SER A 89 -4.83 10.63 4.16
C SER A 89 -3.65 9.78 3.69
N LYS A 90 -3.53 9.66 2.35
CA LYS A 90 -2.46 8.89 1.69
C LYS A 90 -1.07 9.52 1.83
N PHE A 91 -1.00 10.76 2.31
CA PHE A 91 0.24 11.53 2.41
C PHE A 91 0.57 11.94 3.85
N SER A 92 -0.24 11.55 4.83
CA SER A 92 0.02 11.88 6.24
C SER A 92 0.64 10.68 6.95
N PHE A 93 1.66 10.94 7.77
CA PHE A 93 2.21 9.95 8.69
C PHE A 93 1.38 9.84 9.98
N ASN A 94 0.81 10.96 10.44
CA ASN A 94 0.04 11.01 11.69
C ASN A 94 -1.41 10.56 11.51
N ASN A 95 -1.93 10.62 10.28
CA ASN A 95 -3.28 10.18 9.94
C ASN A 95 -3.23 9.29 8.68
N PRO A 96 -2.67 8.07 8.82
CA PRO A 96 -2.45 7.18 7.69
C PRO A 96 -3.77 6.81 7.02
N PHE A 97 -3.69 6.47 5.73
CA PHE A 97 -4.86 6.08 4.98
C PHE A 97 -5.29 4.66 5.33
N ILE A 98 -6.53 4.53 5.82
CA ILE A 98 -7.06 3.27 6.35
C ILE A 98 -8.35 2.91 5.61
N TYR A 99 -8.41 1.67 5.14
CA TYR A 99 -9.65 1.02 4.73
C TYR A 99 -10.24 0.26 5.90
N ILE A 100 -11.52 0.50 6.17
CA ILE A 100 -12.33 -0.19 7.18
C ILE A 100 -13.36 -1.02 6.42
N ILE A 101 -13.29 -2.34 6.55
CA ILE A 101 -14.19 -3.28 5.90
C ILE A 101 -15.06 -3.90 6.99
N LYS A 102 -16.37 -3.63 6.97
CA LYS A 102 -17.31 -4.28 7.88
C LYS A 102 -17.47 -5.75 7.51
N LYS A 103 -17.35 -6.66 8.48
CA LYS A 103 -17.62 -8.08 8.26
C LYS A 103 -19.09 -8.26 7.90
N LYS A 104 -19.39 -9.23 7.02
CA LYS A 104 -20.76 -9.55 6.66
C LYS A 104 -21.41 -10.15 7.92
N VAL A 105 -22.49 -9.56 8.39
CA VAL A 105 -23.32 -10.21 9.41
C VAL A 105 -23.87 -11.45 8.73
N ASP A 106 -23.52 -12.61 9.27
CA ASP A 106 -24.09 -13.87 8.83
C ASP A 106 -25.52 -13.91 9.41
N ASP A 107 -26.50 -13.41 8.64
CA ASP A 107 -27.94 -13.44 8.99
C ASP A 107 -28.47 -14.87 9.21
N THR A 108 -27.63 -15.89 9.04
CA THR A 108 -27.96 -17.31 9.19
C THR A 108 -28.04 -17.79 10.65
N LYS A 109 -28.00 -16.88 11.64
CA LYS A 109 -28.12 -17.22 13.09
C LYS A 109 -29.38 -16.69 13.80
N LEU A 110 -30.35 -16.13 13.06
CA LEU A 110 -31.62 -15.65 13.64
C LEU A 110 -32.81 -16.61 13.49
N GLU A 111 -32.62 -17.80 12.92
CA GLU A 111 -33.63 -18.85 12.88
C GLU A 111 -33.14 -20.11 13.63
N LYS A 112 -33.21 -20.09 14.97
CA LYS A 112 -33.36 -21.29 15.80
C LYS A 112 -34.17 -20.99 17.04
#